data_AF-A0A7C7KDB5-F1
#
_entry.id   AF-A0A7C7KDB5-F1
#
_cell.length_a   1.000
_cell.length_b   1.000
_cell.length_c   1.000
_cell.angle_alpha   90.00
_cell.angle_beta   90.00
_cell.angle_gamma   90.00
#
_symmetry.space_group_name_H-M   'P 1'
#
loop_
_entity.id
_entity.type
_entity.pdbx_description
1 polymer ?
#
loop_
_entity_poly.entity_id
_entity_poly.type
_entity_poly.pdbx_seq_one_letter_code
_entity_poly.pdbx_strand_id
1 'polypeptide(L)' 'MNWLGLFTLSSATDPELAPHAYLLYLLLWTFVVGLFVLFLFPVIGKTLGFIVITILIVVFVGMVVYFHAANLFAD' A
#
# COMPACT_ATOMS: atom_id res chain seq x y z
N MET A 1 1.90 12.12 -20.11
CA MET A 1 1.73 11.01 -19.14
C MET A 1 0.85 9.92 -19.73
N ASN A 2 1.41 8.74 -19.91
CA ASN A 2 0.64 7.58 -20.36
C ASN A 2 -0.03 6.93 -19.14
N TRP A 3 -1.24 7.36 -18.80
CA TRP A 3 -2.00 6.93 -17.61
C TRP A 3 -2.21 5.42 -17.54
N LEU A 4 -2.28 4.74 -18.69
CA LEU A 4 -2.39 3.28 -18.77
C LEU A 4 -1.09 2.57 -18.32
N GLY A 5 0.05 3.25 -18.43
CA GLY A 5 1.34 2.73 -18.00
C GLY A 5 1.48 2.59 -16.48
N LEU A 6 0.72 3.36 -15.69
CA LEU A 6 0.74 3.32 -14.21
C LEU A 6 0.27 1.98 -13.62
N PHE A 7 -0.49 1.19 -14.37
CA PHE A 7 -0.92 -0.15 -13.94
C PHE A 7 0.10 -1.24 -14.24
N THR A 8 1.23 -0.89 -14.87
CA THR A 8 2.29 -1.84 -15.22
C THR A 8 3.39 -1.83 -14.18
N LEU A 9 4.03 -2.99 -13.98
CA LEU A 9 5.19 -3.12 -13.08
C LEU A 9 6.36 -2.22 -13.50
N SER A 10 6.44 -1.85 -14.78
CA SER A 10 7.48 -0.97 -15.30
C SER A 10 7.34 0.48 -14.84
N SER A 11 6.17 0.91 -14.38
CA SER A 11 5.96 2.27 -13.85
C SER A 11 6.64 2.52 -12.51
N ALA A 12 6.95 1.46 -11.76
CA ALA A 12 7.63 1.54 -10.47
C ALA A 12 9.13 1.81 -10.60
N THR A 13 9.71 1.58 -11.78
CA THR A 13 11.14 1.74 -12.07
C THR A 13 11.43 2.91 -13.00
N ASP A 14 10.38 3.52 -13.58
CA ASP A 14 10.50 4.69 -14.46
C ASP A 14 10.53 5.97 -13.59
N PRO A 15 11.60 6.78 -13.66
CA PRO A 15 11.76 7.97 -12.80
C PRO A 15 10.62 8.98 -12.87
N GLU A 16 9.93 9.11 -14.01
CA GLU A 16 8.80 10.06 -14.15
C GLU A 16 7.51 9.52 -13.49
N LEU A 17 7.30 8.20 -13.56
CA LEU A 17 6.06 7.55 -13.12
C LEU A 17 6.16 6.94 -11.72
N ALA A 18 7.37 6.72 -11.20
CA ALA A 18 7.63 6.10 -9.91
C ALA A 18 6.93 6.81 -8.73
N PRO A 19 6.98 8.15 -8.59
CA PRO A 19 6.28 8.84 -7.51
C PRO A 19 4.76 8.65 -7.57
N HIS A 20 4.21 8.60 -8.78
CA HIS A 20 2.77 8.44 -9.02
C HIS A 20 2.31 7.00 -8.74
N ALA A 21 3.13 6.02 -9.11
CA ALA A 21 2.87 4.61 -8.80
C ALA A 21 2.95 4.36 -7.28
N TYR A 22 3.88 5.00 -6.57
CA TYR A 22 3.94 4.95 -5.10
C TYR A 22 2.71 5.59 -4.44
N LEU A 23 2.27 6.76 -4.93
CA LEU A 23 1.02 7.40 -4.47
C LEU A 23 -0.20 6.51 -4.71
N LEU A 24 -0.28 5.83 -5.85
CA LEU A 24 -1.35 4.87 -6.14
C LEU A 24 -1.33 3.70 -5.15
N TYR A 25 -0.14 3.15 -4.84
CA TYR A 25 0.02 2.14 -3.80
C TYR A 25 -0.50 2.63 -2.44
N LEU A 26 -0.10 3.84 -2.01
CA LEU A 26 -0.57 4.42 -0.75
C LEU A 26 -2.08 4.63 -0.73
N LEU A 27 -2.66 5.11 -1.83
CA LEU A 27 -4.11 5.32 -1.95
C LEU A 27 -4.87 4.00 -1.86
N LEU A 28 -4.40 2.96 -2.56
CA LEU A 28 -5.01 1.64 -2.52
C LEU A 28 -4.89 1.00 -1.13
N TRP A 29 -3.73 1.13 -0.49
CA TRP A 29 -3.52 0.63 0.86
C TRP A 29 -4.42 1.32 1.88
N THR A 30 -4.48 2.66 1.84
CA THR A 30 -5.37 3.45 2.72
C THR A 30 -6.84 3.15 2.47
N PHE A 31 -7.24 2.90 1.23
CA PHE A 31 -8.59 2.44 0.91
C PHE A 31 -8.91 1.09 1.57
N VAL A 32 -8.02 0.10 1.46
CA VAL A 32 -8.20 -1.22 2.06
C VAL A 32 -8.28 -1.13 3.59
N VAL A 33 -7.35 -0.41 4.21
CA VAL A 33 -7.34 -0.21 5.67
C VAL A 33 -8.58 0.56 6.12
N GLY A 34 -8.97 1.60 5.37
CA GLY A 34 -10.17 2.39 5.63
C GLY A 34 -11.45 1.55 5.57
N LEU A 35 -11.61 0.70 4.56
CA LEU A 35 -12.73 -0.24 4.48
C LEU A 35 -12.76 -1.19 5.69
N PHE A 36 -11.61 -1.73 6.07
CA PHE A 36 -11.52 -2.59 7.24
C PHE A 36 -11.95 -1.85 8.52
N VAL A 37 -11.42 -0.66 8.77
CA VAL A 37 -11.72 0.13 9.98
C VAL A 37 -13.18 0.55 10.04
N LEU A 38 -13.77 0.97 8.91
CA LEU A 38 -15.14 1.48 8.89
C LEU A 38 -16.19 0.37 8.94
N PHE A 39 -15.95 -0.76 8.28
CA PHE A 39 -16.99 -1.79 8.11
C PHE A 39 -16.72 -3.07 8.91
N LEU A 40 -15.48 -3.54 9.01
CA LEU A 40 -15.17 -4.82 9.64
C LEU A 40 -14.84 -4.67 11.12
N PHE A 41 -14.05 -3.65 11.50
CA PHE A 41 -13.64 -3.42 12.89
C PHE A 41 -14.81 -3.33 13.89
N PRO A 42 -15.96 -2.68 13.58
CA PRO A 42 -17.10 -2.64 14.50
C PRO A 42 -17.75 -4.00 14.74
N VAL A 43 -17.57 -4.97 13.82
CA VAL A 43 -18.28 -6.26 13.82
C VAL A 43 -17.48 -7.34 14.54
N ILE A 44 -16.16 -7.34 14.42
CA ILE A 44 -15.29 -8.46 14.86
C ILE A 44 -14.80 -8.35 16.31
N GLY A 45 -15.15 -7.27 17.03
CA GLY A 45 -14.74 -7.04 18.40
C GLY A 45 -13.31 -6.47 18.53
N LYS A 46 -13.08 -5.71 19.61
CA LYS A 46 -11.89 -4.86 19.77
C LYS A 46 -10.57 -5.64 19.75
N THR A 47 -10.47 -6.76 20.46
CA THR A 47 -9.23 -7.54 20.57
C THR A 47 -8.78 -8.08 19.21
N LEU A 48 -9.69 -8.70 18.46
CA LEU A 48 -9.39 -9.21 17.12
C LEU A 48 -9.12 -8.06 16.14
N GLY A 49 -9.88 -6.97 16.24
CA GLY A 49 -9.64 -5.76 15.45
C GLY A 49 -8.22 -5.22 15.63
N PHE A 50 -7.72 -5.12 16.86
CA PHE A 50 -6.35 -4.66 17.12
C PHE A 50 -5.30 -5.62 16.58
N ILE A 51 -5.49 -6.94 16.72
CA ILE A 51 -4.56 -7.94 16.15
C ILE A 51 -4.45 -7.74 14.63
N VAL A 52 -5.58 -7.56 13.95
CA VAL A 52 -5.59 -7.35 12.49
C VAL A 52 -4.90 -6.02 12.14
N ILE A 53 -5.14 -4.93 12.87
CA ILE A 53 -4.43 -3.66 12.64
C ILE A 53 -2.93 -3.83 12.80
N THR A 54 -2.47 -4.52 13.85
CA THR A 54 -1.04 -4.80 14.04
C THR A 54 -0.46 -5.57 12.86
N ILE A 55 -1.16 -6.60 12.37
CA ILE A 55 -0.74 -7.36 11.19
C ILE A 55 -0.66 -6.44 9.96
N LEU A 56 -1.67 -5.62 9.72
CA LEU A 56 -1.68 -4.67 8.59
C LEU A 56 -0.50 -3.70 8.65
N ILE A 57 -0.16 -3.18 9.83
CA ILE A 57 1.01 -2.30 9.99
C ILE A 57 2.31 -3.04 9.66
N VAL A 58 2.48 -4.27 10.16
CA VAL A 58 3.67 -5.07 9.88
C VAL A 58 3.80 -5.36 8.38
N VAL A 59 2.69 -5.69 7.71
CA VAL A 59 2.67 -5.91 6.25
C VAL A 59 3.03 -4.63 5.51
N PHE A 60 2.49 -3.48 5.91
CA PHE A 60 2.81 -2.19 5.28
C PHE A 60 4.30 -1.87 5.39
N VAL A 61 4.88 -1.97 6.59
CA VAL A 61 6.32 -1.74 6.80
C VAL A 61 7.15 -2.74 6.01
N GLY A 62 6.76 -4.01 5.98
CA GLY A 62 7.43 -5.04 5.20
C GLY A 62 7.45 -4.73 3.69
N MET A 63 6.34 -4.21 3.16
CA MET A 63 6.27 -3.78 1.76
C MET A 63 7.20 -2.59 1.47
N VAL A 64 7.26 -1.61 2.37
CA VAL A 64 8.19 -0.46 2.22
C VAL A 64 9.65 -0.93 2.24
N VAL A 65 10.01 -1.83 3.16
CA VAL A 65 11.35 -2.45 3.20
C VAL A 65 11.63 -3.23 1.92
N TYR A 66 10.65 -3.97 1.41
CA TYR A 66 10.78 -4.70 0.15
C TYR A 66 11.00 -3.76 -1.04
N PHE A 67 10.25 -2.65 -1.14
CA PHE A 67 10.44 -1.67 -2.20
C PHE A 67 11.86 -1.13 -2.22
N HIS A 68 12.39 -0.79 -1.04
CA HIS A 68 13.77 -0.34 -0.89
C HIS A 68 14.77 -1.43 -1.31
N ALA A 69 14.61 -2.67 -0.84
CA ALA A 69 15.51 -3.77 -1.19
C ALA A 69 15.48 -4.14 -2.68
N ALA A 70 14.35 -3.91 -3.35
CA ALA A 70 14.15 -4.17 -4.77
C ALA A 70 14.52 -2.98 -5.69
N ASN A 71 15.02 -1.86 -5.14
CA ASN A 71 15.22 -0.60 -5.86
C ASN A 71 13.97 -0.13 -6.65
N LEU A 72 12.79 -0.41 -6.10
CA LEU A 72 11.52 0.09 -6.63
C LEU A 72 11.27 1.49 -6.09
N PHE A 73 10.74 2.37 -6.94
CA PHE A 73 10.51 3.78 -6.63
C PHE A 73 11.78 4.51 -6.20
N ALA A 74 12.92 4.09 -6.78
CA ALA A 74 14.22 4.71 -6.54
C ALA A 74 14.10 6.23 -6.52
N ASP A 75 14.57 6.84 -5.43
CA ASP A 75 14.75 8.30 -5.31
C ASP A 75 15.54 8.86 -6.52
#